data_AF-A0A6J3K476-F1
#
_entry.id   AF-A0A6J3K476-F1
#
_cell.length_a   1.000
_cell.length_b   1.000
_cell.length_c   1.000
_cell.angle_alpha   90.00
_cell.angle_beta   90.00
_cell.angle_gamma   90.00
#
_symmetry.space_group_name_H-M   'P 1'
#
loop_
_entity.id
_entity.type
_entity.pdbx_description
1 polymer ?
#
loop_
_entity_poly.entity_id
_entity_poly.type
_entity_poly.pdbx_seq_one_letter_code
_entity_poly.pdbx_strand_id
1 'polypeptide(L)'
;MKLQMTEEVEYHESHESHESYESVSTYSEEEDDRSKKESTYESLLEITREHIQEVQQELCLIKLCWPEVDRTKDLYLKTLPNSYCSVSDKEKLLAWYAENFRQQFHVKYPNRKPLLLACENECGVQKFVSTTIRRSTLPYPDLYTWQGCGKFVSDYVEYEPLDKALSMASN
;
A
#
# COMPACT_ATOMS: atom_id res chain seq x y z
N MET A 1 -57.87 20.78 -33.29
CA MET A 1 -57.17 19.49 -33.22
C MET A 1 -56.99 19.16 -31.74
N LYS A 2 -57.79 18.22 -31.23
CA LYS A 2 -57.63 17.47 -29.96
C LYS A 2 -56.30 16.67 -30.04
N LEU A 3 -55.60 16.23 -29.00
CA LEU A 3 -55.77 16.09 -27.55
C LEU A 3 -54.35 15.87 -26.98
N GLN A 4 -54.12 16.29 -25.73
CA GLN A 4 -52.99 15.84 -24.91
C GLN A 4 -53.07 14.33 -24.69
N MET A 5 -51.91 13.65 -24.67
CA MET A 5 -51.77 12.31 -24.09
C MET A 5 -50.81 12.41 -22.90
N THR A 6 -51.36 12.07 -21.74
CA THR A 6 -50.73 11.77 -20.46
C THR A 6 -50.40 10.28 -20.40
N GLU A 7 -49.22 9.91 -19.89
CA GLU A 7 -48.94 8.62 -19.22
C GLU A 7 -47.55 8.76 -18.56
N GLU A 8 -47.53 9.08 -17.26
CA GLU A 8 -47.38 8.14 -16.14
C GLU A 8 -45.96 7.54 -16.02
N VAL A 9 -45.26 8.00 -14.99
CA VAL A 9 -43.93 7.58 -14.58
C VAL A 9 -44.09 6.34 -13.72
N GLU A 10 -43.75 5.17 -14.26
CA GLU A 10 -43.70 3.93 -13.50
C GLU A 10 -42.33 3.79 -12.82
N TYR A 11 -42.28 4.07 -11.52
CA TYR A 11 -41.13 3.79 -10.67
C TYR A 11 -41.09 2.29 -10.38
N HIS A 12 -40.14 1.58 -10.97
CA HIS A 12 -39.89 0.17 -10.64
C HIS A 12 -38.96 0.10 -9.42
N GLU A 13 -39.55 -0.07 -8.25
CA GLU A 13 -38.84 -0.33 -7.00
C GLU A 13 -38.40 -1.81 -6.99
N SER A 14 -37.15 -2.06 -7.40
CA SER A 14 -36.55 -3.38 -7.29
C SER A 14 -36.25 -3.68 -5.83
N HIS A 15 -37.11 -4.48 -5.21
CA HIS A 15 -36.90 -5.08 -3.90
C HIS A 15 -35.69 -6.04 -3.98
N GLU A 16 -34.50 -5.58 -3.60
CA GLU A 16 -33.33 -6.45 -3.36
C GLU A 16 -33.61 -7.30 -2.10
N SER A 17 -33.97 -8.56 -2.30
CA SER A 17 -33.97 -9.56 -1.25
C SER A 17 -32.52 -9.84 -0.84
N HIS A 18 -32.09 -9.29 0.29
CA HIS A 18 -30.84 -9.69 0.94
C HIS A 18 -30.93 -11.18 1.33
N GLU A 19 -30.34 -12.07 0.54
CA GLU A 19 -30.07 -13.44 0.99
C GLU A 19 -28.97 -13.38 2.06
N SER A 20 -29.39 -13.42 3.32
CA SER A 20 -28.50 -13.66 4.45
C SER A 20 -27.99 -15.09 4.33
N TYR A 21 -26.70 -15.26 4.05
CA TYR A 21 -26.08 -16.58 4.05
C TYR A 21 -26.13 -17.15 5.48
N GLU A 22 -26.86 -18.25 5.67
CA GLU A 22 -26.78 -19.03 6.90
C GLU A 22 -25.64 -20.04 6.76
N SER A 23 -24.62 -19.93 7.60
CA SER A 23 -23.58 -20.95 7.70
C SER A 23 -24.16 -22.20 8.36
N VAL A 24 -24.35 -23.27 7.58
CA VAL A 24 -24.63 -24.61 8.13
C VAL A 24 -23.38 -25.09 8.85
N SER A 25 -23.42 -25.07 10.19
CA SER A 25 -22.38 -25.65 11.04
C SER A 25 -22.54 -27.17 11.09
N THR A 26 -21.66 -27.89 10.39
CA THR A 26 -21.48 -29.32 10.65
C THR A 26 -20.49 -29.47 11.80
N TYR A 27 -20.99 -29.70 13.01
CA TYR A 27 -20.15 -30.13 14.14
C TYR A 27 -19.77 -31.59 13.94
N SER A 28 -18.46 -31.88 13.95
CA SER A 28 -17.82 -32.94 14.76
C SER A 28 -16.32 -33.03 14.40
N GLU A 29 -15.45 -32.91 15.42
CA GLU A 29 -13.99 -33.24 15.43
C GLU A 29 -12.93 -32.20 14.96
N GLU A 30 -13.22 -30.89 14.96
CA GLU A 30 -12.24 -29.87 14.46
C GLU A 30 -11.44 -29.07 15.52
N GLU A 31 -11.72 -29.20 16.81
CA GLU A 31 -11.15 -28.29 17.83
C GLU A 31 -9.64 -28.52 18.12
N ASP A 32 -9.13 -29.75 17.98
CA ASP A 32 -7.70 -30.06 18.19
C ASP A 32 -6.82 -29.71 16.96
N ASP A 33 -7.42 -29.66 15.76
CA ASP A 33 -6.73 -29.28 14.52
C ASP A 33 -6.66 -27.75 14.34
N ARG A 34 -7.68 -27.02 14.82
CA ARG A 34 -7.71 -25.54 14.80
C ARG A 34 -6.61 -24.92 15.66
N SER A 35 -6.42 -25.44 16.88
CA SER A 35 -5.41 -24.94 17.84
C SER A 35 -3.96 -25.25 17.40
N LYS A 36 -3.72 -26.41 16.78
CA LYS A 36 -2.42 -26.75 16.17
C LYS A 36 -2.13 -25.89 14.95
N LYS A 37 -3.12 -25.62 14.10
CA LYS A 37 -2.98 -24.72 12.95
C LYS A 37 -2.67 -23.30 13.37
N GLU A 38 -3.42 -22.73 14.30
CA GLU A 38 -3.19 -21.36 14.83
C GLU A 38 -1.79 -21.21 15.47
N SER A 39 -1.36 -22.19 16.28
CA SER A 39 0.00 -22.24 16.85
C SER A 39 1.09 -22.33 15.76
N THR A 40 0.84 -23.08 14.69
CA THR A 40 1.77 -23.21 13.56
C THR A 40 1.88 -21.90 12.78
N TYR A 41 0.78 -21.16 12.59
CA TYR A 41 0.80 -19.86 11.90
C TYR A 41 1.47 -18.76 12.73
N GLU A 42 1.25 -18.74 14.05
CA GLU A 42 1.97 -17.84 14.97
C GLU A 42 3.48 -18.09 14.92
N SER A 43 3.91 -19.36 14.96
CA SER A 43 5.33 -19.70 14.84
C SER A 43 5.93 -19.43 13.46
N LEU A 44 5.11 -19.39 12.39
CA LEU A 44 5.56 -19.06 11.02
C LEU A 44 5.66 -17.54 10.78
N LEU A 45 5.10 -16.72 11.67
CA LEU A 45 4.99 -15.28 11.53
C LEU A 45 5.77 -14.51 12.61
N GLU A 46 6.66 -15.17 13.36
CA GLU A 46 7.57 -14.44 14.24
C GLU A 46 8.42 -13.48 13.41
N ILE A 47 8.05 -12.20 13.46
CA ILE A 47 8.78 -11.12 12.79
C ILE A 47 10.09 -10.92 13.57
N THR A 48 11.10 -11.70 13.23
CA THR A 48 12.45 -11.59 13.79
C THR A 48 13.22 -10.48 13.08
N ARG A 49 14.32 -10.00 13.72
CA ARG A 49 15.19 -9.00 13.07
C ARG A 49 15.87 -9.57 11.85
N GLU A 50 16.21 -10.85 11.91
CA GLU A 50 16.84 -11.61 10.84
C GLU A 50 15.90 -11.70 9.64
N HIS A 51 14.63 -12.03 9.87
CA HIS A 51 13.62 -12.07 8.82
C HIS A 51 13.42 -10.69 8.15
N ILE A 52 13.36 -9.61 8.94
CA ILE A 52 13.29 -8.24 8.39
C ILE A 52 14.51 -7.93 7.53
N GLN A 53 15.71 -8.34 7.95
CA GLN A 53 16.95 -8.11 7.20
C GLN A 53 16.96 -8.87 5.87
N GLU A 54 16.53 -10.13 5.87
CA GLU A 54 16.41 -10.95 4.66
C GLU A 54 15.43 -10.34 3.67
N VAL A 55 14.22 -10.00 4.13
CA VAL A 55 13.19 -9.35 3.29
C VAL A 55 13.69 -8.02 2.74
N GLN A 56 14.33 -7.19 3.57
CA GLN A 56 14.88 -5.92 3.11
C GLN A 56 15.96 -6.13 2.03
N GLN A 57 16.79 -7.16 2.17
CA GLN A 57 17.81 -7.49 1.19
C GLN A 57 17.16 -7.95 -0.13
N GLU A 58 16.16 -8.82 -0.07
CA GLU A 58 15.43 -9.32 -1.24
C GLU A 58 14.71 -8.19 -1.99
N LEU A 59 13.94 -7.36 -1.26
CA LEU A 59 13.15 -6.27 -1.83
C LEU A 59 14.03 -5.18 -2.49
N CYS A 60 15.25 -4.99 -2.01
CA CYS A 60 16.15 -3.97 -2.55
C CYS A 60 16.97 -4.45 -3.76
N LEU A 61 16.89 -5.73 -4.15
CA LEU A 61 17.53 -6.21 -5.37
C LEU A 61 16.80 -5.73 -6.62
N ILE A 62 17.57 -5.36 -7.65
CA ILE A 62 17.00 -4.99 -8.94
C ILE A 62 17.07 -6.22 -9.86
N LYS A 63 15.91 -6.76 -10.21
CA LYS A 63 15.77 -7.86 -11.16
C LYS A 63 16.13 -7.35 -12.56
N LEU A 64 17.03 -8.05 -13.25
CA LEU A 64 17.47 -7.78 -14.62
C LEU A 64 16.88 -8.77 -15.63
N CYS A 65 15.75 -9.36 -15.27
CA CYS A 65 14.90 -10.17 -16.13
C CYS A 65 13.52 -9.52 -16.22
N TRP A 66 12.87 -9.67 -17.36
CA TRP A 66 11.58 -9.04 -17.65
C TRP A 66 10.64 -10.10 -18.22
N PRO A 67 10.08 -10.98 -17.37
CA PRO A 67 9.12 -11.98 -17.82
C PRO A 67 7.86 -11.29 -18.34
N GLU A 68 7.17 -11.95 -19.26
CA GLU A 68 5.87 -11.49 -19.75
C GLU A 68 4.80 -11.66 -18.66
N VAL A 69 3.95 -10.65 -18.51
CA VAL A 69 2.84 -10.66 -17.55
C VAL A 69 1.56 -11.12 -18.24
N ASP A 70 0.98 -12.20 -17.72
CA ASP A 70 -0.33 -12.68 -18.17
C ASP A 70 -1.46 -11.84 -17.57
N ARG A 71 -1.98 -10.91 -18.37
CA ARG A 71 -3.08 -10.01 -17.99
C ARG A 71 -4.45 -10.69 -18.03
N THR A 72 -4.55 -11.92 -18.54
CA THR A 72 -5.86 -12.54 -18.80
C THR A 72 -6.53 -13.03 -17.53
N LYS A 73 -5.73 -13.31 -16.49
CA LYS A 73 -6.13 -13.90 -15.21
C LYS A 73 -6.90 -12.97 -14.28
N ASP A 74 -6.73 -11.66 -14.42
CA ASP A 74 -7.30 -10.68 -13.49
C ASP A 74 -8.00 -9.55 -14.26
N LEU A 75 -9.28 -9.34 -13.94
CA LEU A 75 -10.11 -8.30 -14.55
C LEU A 75 -9.62 -6.89 -14.18
N TYR A 76 -9.09 -6.70 -12.97
CA TYR A 76 -8.51 -5.44 -12.53
C TYR A 76 -7.28 -5.09 -13.38
N LEU A 77 -6.37 -6.05 -13.62
CA LEU A 77 -5.17 -5.82 -14.45
C LEU A 77 -5.49 -5.46 -15.91
N LYS A 78 -6.66 -5.86 -16.42
CA LYS A 78 -7.14 -5.45 -17.75
C LYS A 78 -7.53 -3.97 -17.80
N THR A 79 -7.94 -3.38 -16.68
CA THR A 79 -8.29 -1.96 -16.61
C THR A 79 -7.07 -1.04 -16.56
N LEU A 80 -5.90 -1.57 -16.17
CA LEU A 80 -4.67 -0.79 -16.03
C LEU A 80 -4.05 -0.42 -17.39
N PRO A 81 -3.37 0.73 -17.50
CA PRO A 81 -2.66 1.12 -18.72
C PRO A 81 -1.57 0.11 -19.12
N ASN A 82 -1.31 -0.06 -20.42
CA ASN A 82 -0.26 -0.96 -20.93
C ASN A 82 1.14 -0.67 -20.35
N SER A 83 1.41 0.58 -19.95
CA SER A 83 2.67 0.98 -19.33
C SER A 83 2.93 0.35 -17.96
N TYR A 84 1.87 -0.13 -17.28
CA TYR A 84 1.99 -0.87 -16.02
C TYR A 84 2.50 -2.30 -16.24
N CYS A 85 2.20 -2.90 -17.40
CA CYS A 85 2.51 -4.31 -17.69
C CYS A 85 3.74 -4.50 -18.58
N SER A 86 4.42 -3.42 -18.99
CA SER A 86 5.55 -3.48 -19.93
C SER A 86 6.74 -2.70 -19.41
N VAL A 87 7.94 -3.10 -19.81
CA VAL A 87 9.19 -2.39 -19.53
C VAL A 87 9.86 -2.06 -20.85
N SER A 88 10.01 -0.77 -21.13
CA SER A 88 10.68 -0.26 -22.33
C SER A 88 12.20 -0.50 -22.26
N ASP A 89 12.87 -0.52 -23.41
CA ASP A 89 14.33 -0.75 -23.44
C ASP A 89 15.12 0.35 -22.72
N LYS A 90 14.58 1.57 -22.65
CA LYS A 90 15.14 2.66 -21.83
C LYS A 90 15.06 2.33 -20.34
N GLU A 91 13.91 1.84 -19.86
CA GLU A 91 13.75 1.41 -18.47
C GLU A 91 14.65 0.21 -18.15
N LYS A 92 14.79 -0.76 -19.07
CA LYS A 92 15.72 -1.89 -18.92
C LYS A 92 17.17 -1.42 -18.77
N LEU A 93 17.61 -0.49 -19.62
CA LEU A 93 18.94 0.11 -19.53
C LEU A 93 19.14 0.86 -18.20
N LEU A 94 18.14 1.62 -17.76
CA LEU A 94 18.19 2.29 -16.47
C LEU A 94 18.26 1.30 -15.30
N ALA A 95 17.63 0.13 -15.40
CA ALA A 95 17.69 -0.89 -14.36
C ALA A 95 19.13 -1.42 -14.20
N TRP A 96 19.87 -1.59 -15.29
CA TRP A 96 21.30 -1.92 -15.24
C TRP A 96 22.13 -0.85 -14.52
N TYR A 97 21.90 0.42 -14.83
CA TYR A 97 22.60 1.52 -14.14
C TYR A 97 22.24 1.59 -12.66
N ALA A 98 20.97 1.41 -12.33
CA ALA A 98 20.50 1.42 -10.95
C ALA A 98 21.08 0.25 -10.14
N GLU A 99 21.18 -0.94 -10.72
CA GLU A 99 21.82 -2.10 -10.07
C GLU A 99 23.31 -1.86 -9.84
N ASN A 100 24.01 -1.32 -10.85
CA ASN A 100 25.41 -0.94 -10.69
C ASN A 100 25.60 0.10 -9.56
N PHE A 101 24.74 1.13 -9.53
CA PHE A 101 24.76 2.14 -8.48
C PHE A 101 24.48 1.54 -7.09
N ARG A 102 23.50 0.63 -6.97
CA ARG A 102 23.17 -0.06 -5.72
C ARG A 102 24.39 -0.82 -5.18
N GLN A 103 25.12 -1.54 -6.03
CA GLN A 103 26.34 -2.25 -5.64
C GLN A 103 27.44 -1.29 -5.18
N GLN A 104 27.70 -0.22 -5.93
CA GLN A 104 28.67 0.81 -5.54
C GLN A 104 28.30 1.47 -4.21
N PHE A 105 27.01 1.77 -4.00
CA PHE A 105 26.52 2.36 -2.77
C PHE A 105 26.75 1.43 -1.58
N HIS A 106 26.43 0.13 -1.73
CA HIS A 106 26.63 -0.85 -0.67
C HIS A 106 28.12 -1.00 -0.30
N VAL A 107 29.02 -1.06 -1.28
CA VAL A 107 30.48 -1.11 -1.05
C VAL A 107 30.97 0.14 -0.33
N LYS A 108 30.50 1.33 -0.74
CA LYS A 108 30.94 2.60 -0.18
C LYS A 108 30.35 2.87 1.22
N TYR A 109 29.16 2.37 1.50
CA TYR A 109 28.41 2.63 2.73
C TYR A 109 27.85 1.33 3.33
N PRO A 110 28.72 0.41 3.81
CA PRO A 110 28.30 -0.93 4.25
C PRO A 110 27.35 -0.90 5.45
N ASN A 111 27.44 0.13 6.30
CA ASN A 111 26.60 0.27 7.50
C ASN A 111 25.28 1.02 7.23
N ARG A 112 25.02 1.46 5.99
CA ARG A 112 23.75 2.10 5.64
C ARG A 112 22.73 1.07 5.17
N LYS A 113 21.45 1.39 5.37
CA LYS A 113 20.36 0.57 4.86
C LYS A 113 20.46 0.44 3.33
N PRO A 114 20.20 -0.76 2.77
CA PRO A 114 19.97 -0.98 1.35
C PRO A 114 19.00 0.02 0.73
N LEU A 115 19.23 0.33 -0.55
CA LEU A 115 18.40 1.28 -1.30
C LEU A 115 17.27 0.56 -2.03
N LEU A 116 16.02 0.93 -1.73
CA LEU A 116 14.85 0.52 -2.50
C LEU A 116 14.68 1.45 -3.71
N LEU A 117 15.29 1.08 -4.84
CA LEU A 117 15.29 1.89 -6.07
C LEU A 117 14.16 1.51 -7.04
N ALA A 118 13.78 0.23 -7.04
CA ALA A 118 12.71 -0.31 -7.85
C ALA A 118 11.91 -1.33 -7.03
N CYS A 119 10.60 -1.41 -7.31
CA CYS A 119 9.68 -2.33 -6.65
C CYS A 119 8.66 -2.82 -7.68
N GLU A 120 8.07 -3.99 -7.44
CA GLU A 120 6.97 -4.49 -8.26
C GLU A 120 5.71 -3.64 -8.03
N ASN A 121 5.01 -3.35 -9.13
CA ASN A 121 3.69 -2.74 -9.10
C ASN A 121 2.59 -3.80 -8.98
N GLU A 122 1.33 -3.39 -9.08
CA GLU A 122 0.15 -4.25 -8.99
C GLU A 122 0.10 -5.32 -10.11
N CYS A 123 0.86 -5.14 -11.20
CA CYS A 123 1.00 -6.12 -12.27
C CYS A 123 2.18 -7.08 -12.07
N GLY A 124 2.89 -7.01 -10.94
CA GLY A 124 4.13 -7.77 -10.73
C GLY A 124 5.30 -7.29 -11.59
N VAL A 125 5.21 -6.11 -12.19
CA VAL A 125 6.28 -5.53 -13.01
C VAL A 125 7.12 -4.60 -12.17
N GLN A 126 8.43 -4.83 -12.16
CA GLN A 126 9.39 -3.97 -11.46
C GLN A 126 9.45 -2.57 -12.11
N LYS A 127 9.05 -1.54 -11.35
CA LYS A 127 9.08 -0.12 -11.74
C LYS A 127 9.94 0.69 -10.76
N PHE A 128 10.47 1.82 -11.21
CA PHE A 128 11.27 2.69 -10.35
C PHE A 128 10.38 3.39 -9.33
N VAL A 129 10.78 3.41 -8.05
CA VAL A 129 10.01 4.06 -6.96
C VAL A 129 9.77 5.55 -7.26
N SER A 130 10.72 6.22 -7.92
CA SER A 130 10.55 7.61 -8.34
C SER A 130 9.39 7.86 -9.31
N THR A 131 8.89 6.82 -9.99
CA THR A 131 7.75 6.92 -10.91
C THR A 131 6.39 6.80 -10.21
N THR A 132 6.35 6.23 -9.00
CA THR A 132 5.11 6.10 -8.21
C THR A 132 4.87 7.30 -7.30
N ILE A 133 5.91 8.09 -7.01
CA ILE A 133 5.80 9.30 -6.21
C ILE A 133 5.14 10.40 -7.05
N ARG A 134 3.84 10.61 -6.85
CA ARG A 134 3.18 11.83 -7.35
C ARG A 134 3.65 13.02 -6.53
N ARG A 135 4.30 13.98 -7.20
CA ARG A 135 4.58 15.29 -6.61
C ARG A 135 3.26 15.94 -6.23
N SER A 136 2.99 15.98 -4.94
CA SER A 136 1.83 16.68 -4.38
C SER A 136 2.29 18.09 -4.04
N THR A 137 2.20 18.99 -5.00
CA THR A 137 2.47 20.41 -4.78
C THR A 137 1.19 21.03 -4.21
N LEU A 138 1.13 21.19 -2.88
CA LEU A 138 -0.01 21.84 -2.22
C LEU A 138 -0.13 23.29 -2.69
N PRO A 139 -1.32 23.84 -2.96
CA PRO A 139 -1.49 25.24 -3.37
C PRO A 139 -1.31 26.23 -2.21
N TYR A 140 -0.52 25.87 -1.19
CA TYR A 140 -0.27 26.65 0.03
C TYR A 140 1.24 26.82 0.20
N PRO A 141 1.83 27.90 -0.34
CA PRO A 141 3.27 28.15 -0.25
C PRO A 141 3.80 28.18 1.19
N ASP A 142 2.97 28.63 2.13
CA ASP A 142 3.32 28.67 3.55
C ASP A 142 3.66 27.28 4.09
N LEU A 143 3.00 26.22 3.59
CA LEU A 143 3.23 24.83 3.99
C LEU A 143 4.48 24.19 3.34
N TYR A 144 5.23 24.92 2.51
CA TYR A 144 6.48 24.40 1.94
C TYR A 144 7.66 24.54 2.89
N THR A 145 7.55 25.41 3.89
CA THR A 145 8.59 25.63 4.88
C THR A 145 8.18 25.01 6.21
N TRP A 146 9.14 24.44 6.95
CA TRP A 146 8.83 23.88 8.27
C TRP A 146 8.30 24.97 9.22
N GLN A 147 8.71 26.22 9.04
CA GLN A 147 8.23 27.37 9.81
C GLN A 147 6.75 27.63 9.55
N GLY A 148 6.32 27.66 8.28
CA GLY A 148 4.92 27.90 7.95
C GLY A 148 4.03 26.71 8.30
N CYS A 149 4.53 25.46 8.21
CA CYS A 149 3.84 24.31 8.81
C CYS A 149 3.65 24.46 10.32
N GLY A 150 4.70 24.88 11.04
CA GLY A 150 4.63 25.10 12.49
C GLY A 150 3.63 26.18 12.88
N LYS A 151 3.62 27.31 12.14
CA LYS A 151 2.66 28.40 12.34
C LYS A 151 1.23 27.95 12.04
N PHE A 152 1.02 27.23 10.93
CA PHE A 152 -0.29 26.68 10.60
C PHE A 152 -0.81 25.82 11.75
N VAL A 153 -0.01 24.88 12.25
CA VAL A 153 -0.43 24.00 13.35
C VAL A 153 -0.69 24.78 14.64
N SER A 154 0.11 25.80 14.97
CA SER A 154 -0.10 26.59 16.19
C SER A 154 -1.44 27.33 16.22
N ASP A 155 -1.98 27.69 15.05
CA ASP A 155 -3.29 28.35 14.97
C ASP A 155 -4.46 27.40 15.28
N TYR A 156 -4.24 26.08 15.26
CA TYR A 156 -5.27 25.05 15.52
C TYR A 156 -5.02 24.21 16.77
N VAL A 157 -3.96 24.49 17.53
CA VAL A 157 -3.65 23.80 18.78
C VAL A 157 -3.82 24.78 19.93
N GLU A 158 -4.85 24.56 20.72
CA GLU A 158 -5.03 25.26 22.00
C GLU A 158 -4.32 24.47 23.10
N TYR A 159 -3.47 25.15 23.87
CA TYR A 159 -2.79 24.54 25.00
C TYR A 159 -3.71 24.57 26.23
N GLU A 160 -4.10 23.39 26.70
CA GLU A 160 -4.82 23.22 27.97
C GLU A 160 -3.81 22.86 29.08
N PRO A 161 -3.48 23.77 30.01
CA PRO A 161 -2.62 23.46 31.14
C PRO A 161 -3.30 22.49 32.10
N LEU A 162 -2.53 21.53 32.62
CA LEU A 162 -3.00 20.63 33.67
C LEU A 162 -3.22 21.40 34.98
N ASP A 163 -4.39 21.23 35.62
CA ASP A 163 -4.77 21.88 36.89
C ASP A 163 -3.75 21.72 38.02
N LYS A 164 -2.94 20.66 37.97
CA LYS A 164 -1.81 20.41 38.88
C LYS A 164 -0.60 19.90 38.11
N ALA A 165 0.07 20.80 37.40
CA ALA A 165 1.32 20.49 36.69
C ALA A 165 2.48 19.99 37.60
N LEU A 166 2.38 20.16 38.93
CA LEU A 166 3.48 19.91 39.88
C LEU A 166 3.08 19.14 41.16
N SER A 167 1.88 18.56 41.27
CA SER A 167 1.60 17.63 42.38
C SER A 167 2.17 16.23 42.08
N MET A 168 3.45 16.15 41.74
CA MET A 168 4.18 14.92 41.97
C MET A 168 4.23 14.75 43.48
N ALA A 169 3.71 13.62 43.96
CA ALA A 169 3.57 13.29 45.37
C ALA A 169 4.81 13.71 46.17
N SER A 170 4.63 14.69 47.05
CA SER A 170 5.57 14.93 48.14
C SER A 170 5.47 13.71 49.06
N ASN A 171 6.36 12.74 48.87
CA ASN A 171 6.59 11.67 49.83
C ASN A 171 7.36 12.21 51.05
#